data_AF-A0A021XBI4-F1
#
_entry.id   AF-A0A021XBI4-F1
#
_cell.length_a   1.000
_cell.length_b   1.000
_cell.length_c   1.000
_cell.angle_alpha   90.00
_cell.angle_beta   90.00
_cell.angle_gamma   90.00
#
_symmetry.space_group_name_H-M   'P 1'
#
loop_
_entity.id
_entity.type
_entity.pdbx_description
1 polymer ?
#
loop_
_entity_poly.entity_id
_entity_poly.type
_entity_poly.pdbx_seq_one_letter_code
_entity_poly.pdbx_strand_id
1 'polypeptide(L)' 'MTWKDWTGGEAPTGQVDIRLRSGREIKDTAARKWLWGRPEADNDNGGVIVAYREVGEAA' A
#
# COMPACT_ATOMS: atom_id res chain seq x y z
N MET A 1 -7.15 -14.54 -1.62
CA MET A 1 -6.34 -13.41 -1.11
C MET A 1 -7.22 -12.18 -1.05
N THR A 2 -7.43 -11.61 0.14
CA THR A 2 -8.37 -10.51 0.40
C THR A 2 -7.59 -9.23 0.64
N TRP A 3 -8.10 -8.09 0.16
CA TRP A 3 -7.54 -6.77 0.47
C TRP A 3 -7.68 -6.46 1.96
N LYS A 4 -6.62 -5.92 2.55
CA LYS A 4 -6.53 -5.42 3.93
C LYS A 4 -6.56 -3.89 3.87
N ASP A 5 -7.49 -3.27 4.57
CA ASP A 5 -7.55 -1.81 4.66
C ASP A 5 -6.30 -1.26 5.37
N TRP A 6 -5.76 -0.16 4.85
CA TRP A 6 -4.63 0.54 5.45
C TRP A 6 -5.12 1.70 6.30
N THR A 7 -5.05 1.54 7.62
CA THR A 7 -5.43 2.57 8.60
C THR A 7 -4.23 3.31 9.19
N GLY A 8 -3.01 3.01 8.72
CA GLY A 8 -1.75 3.42 9.34
C GLY A 8 -1.26 2.42 10.38
N GLY A 9 0.05 2.43 10.66
CA GLY A 9 0.70 1.51 11.60
C GLY A 9 2.00 0.96 11.05
N GLU A 10 2.31 -0.28 11.41
CA GLU A 10 3.45 -1.01 10.86
C GLU A 10 3.16 -1.39 9.40
N ALA A 11 4.06 -0.99 8.49
CA ALA A 11 3.95 -1.34 7.08
C ALA A 11 4.21 -2.85 6.90
N PRO A 12 3.49 -3.52 5.98
CA PRO A 12 3.82 -4.90 5.63
C PRO A 12 5.25 -5.00 5.06
N THR A 13 5.78 -6.21 5.05
CA THR A 13 7.08 -6.54 4.45
C THR A 13 6.88 -7.41 3.20
N GLY A 14 7.89 -7.47 2.34
CA GLY A 14 7.83 -8.29 1.12
C GLY A 14 7.11 -7.62 -0.06
N GLN A 15 6.57 -8.45 -0.96
CA GLN A 15 5.80 -8.02 -2.12
C GLN A 15 4.32 -7.83 -1.77
N VAL A 16 3.75 -6.73 -2.22
CA VAL A 16 2.35 -6.41 -2.01
C VAL A 16 1.74 -5.82 -3.28
N ASP A 17 0.42 -5.93 -3.38
CA ASP A 17 -0.35 -5.02 -4.20
C ASP A 17 -0.96 -3.96 -3.28
N ILE A 18 -0.97 -2.71 -3.74
CA ILE A 18 -1.54 -1.58 -3.00
C ILE A 18 -2.65 -0.94 -3.82
N ARG A 19 -3.63 -0.40 -3.11
CA ARG A 19 -4.71 0.40 -3.65
C ARG A 19 -4.61 1.79 -3.07
N LEU A 20 -4.59 2.78 -3.96
CA LEU A 20 -4.55 4.18 -3.60
C LEU A 20 -5.95 4.76 -3.45
N ARG A 21 -6.08 5.87 -2.72
CA ARG A 21 -7.34 6.61 -2.56
C ARG A 21 -7.95 7.03 -3.90
N SER A 22 -7.10 7.30 -4.90
CA SER A 22 -7.53 7.59 -6.28
C SER A 22 -8.25 6.42 -6.96
N GLY A 23 -8.27 5.23 -6.36
CA GLY A 23 -8.78 4.00 -6.95
C GLY A 23 -7.75 3.27 -7.82
N ARG A 24 -6.57 3.88 -8.05
CA ARG A 24 -5.46 3.23 -8.76
C ARG A 24 -4.91 2.07 -7.93
N GLU A 25 -4.71 0.94 -8.59
CA GLU A 25 -4.03 -0.23 -8.03
C GLU A 25 -2.60 -0.31 -8.59
N ILE A 26 -1.64 -0.61 -7.71
CA ILE A 26 -0.26 -0.91 -8.08
C ILE A 26 0.01 -2.33 -7.61
N LYS A 27 0.42 -3.19 -8.53
CA LYS A 27 0.64 -4.62 -8.27
C LYS A 27 2.14 -4.94 -8.23
N ASP A 28 2.50 -6.00 -7.52
CA ASP A 28 3.85 -6.54 -7.38
C ASP A 28 4.87 -5.46 -6.99
N THR A 29 4.52 -4.66 -5.99
CA THR A 29 5.41 -3.62 -5.47
C THR A 29 5.96 -4.01 -4.11
N ALA A 30 7.25 -3.74 -3.92
CA ALA A 30 7.88 -3.92 -2.62
C ALA A 30 7.23 -2.98 -1.58
N ALA A 31 6.89 -3.52 -0.41
CA ALA A 31 6.33 -2.77 0.71
C ALA A 31 7.40 -1.92 1.42
N ARG A 32 7.92 -0.91 0.72
CA ARG A 32 8.98 -0.03 1.24
C ARG A 32 8.42 0.98 2.22
N LYS A 33 9.06 1.18 3.38
CA LYS A 33 8.62 2.08 4.47
C LYS A 33 8.20 3.49 4.01
N TRP A 34 8.88 4.07 3.02
CA TRP A 34 8.57 5.40 2.49
C TRP A 34 7.24 5.48 1.72
N LEU A 35 6.72 4.34 1.25
CA LEU A 35 5.44 4.24 0.54
C LEU A 35 4.25 4.32 1.51
N TRP A 36 4.47 3.89 2.75
CA TRP A 36 3.44 3.76 3.80
C TRP A 36 3.49 4.87 4.85
N GLY A 37 4.55 5.68 4.84
CA GLY A 37 4.60 6.89 5.62
C GLY A 37 3.51 7.84 5.15
N ARG A 38 2.77 8.44 6.09
CA ARG A 38 1.88 9.57 5.75
C ARG A 38 2.78 10.67 5.20
N PRO A 39 2.66 11.08 3.92
CA PRO A 39 3.42 12.21 3.47
C PRO A 39 2.91 13.45 4.21
N GLU A 40 3.81 14.17 4.87
CA GLU A 40 3.50 15.45 5.53
C GLU A 40 2.95 16.50 4.55
N ALA A 41 3.12 16.26 3.25
CA ALA A 41 2.63 17.04 2.13
C ALA A 41 1.82 16.19 1.13
N ASP A 42 0.87 15.39 1.59
CA ASP A 42 -0.13 14.81 0.68
C ASP A 42 -0.98 15.95 0.12
N ASN A 43 -0.71 16.38 -1.11
CA ASN A 43 -1.49 17.41 -1.80
C ASN A 43 -2.86 16.88 -2.29
N ASP A 44 -3.47 15.92 -1.57
CA ASP A 44 -4.73 15.24 -1.93
C ASP A 44 -4.73 14.61 -3.35
N ASN A 45 -3.55 14.43 -3.95
CA ASN A 45 -3.39 13.92 -5.32
C ASN A 45 -3.61 12.40 -5.45
N GLY A 46 -4.20 11.77 -4.43
CA GLY A 46 -4.61 10.38 -4.46
C GLY A 46 -3.44 9.38 -4.42
N GLY A 47 -2.30 9.79 -3.86
CA GLY A 47 -1.12 8.96 -3.61
C GLY A 47 -1.16 8.18 -2.28
N VAL A 48 -2.15 8.44 -1.43
CA VAL A 48 -2.33 7.74 -0.14
C VAL A 48 -2.79 6.31 -0.39
N ILE A 49 -2.06 5.34 0.16
CA ILE A 49 -2.50 3.94 0.22
C ILE A 49 -3.73 3.84 1.13
N VAL A 50 -4.79 3.19 0.66
CA VAL A 50 -6.02 2.94 1.44
C VAL A 50 -6.24 1.45 1.70
N ALA A 51 -5.65 0.57 0.92
CA ALA A 51 -5.68 -0.86 1.15
C ALA A 51 -4.47 -1.54 0.50
N TYR A 52 -4.18 -2.76 0.92
CA TYR A 52 -3.12 -3.58 0.39
C TYR A 52 -3.47 -5.06 0.43
N ARG A 53 -2.76 -5.88 -0.35
CA ARG A 53 -2.80 -7.32 -0.21
C ARG A 53 -1.39 -7.86 -0.35
N GLU A 54 -1.01 -8.76 0.54
CA GLU A 54 0.25 -9.49 0.42
C GLU A 54 0.13 -10.43 -0.77
N VAL A 55 1.00 -10.25 -1.75
CA VAL A 55 1.22 -11.25 -2.78
C VAL A 55 2.24 -12.19 -2.16
N GLY A 56 1.72 -13.25 -1.53
CA GLY A 56 2.58 -14.23 -0.89
C GLY A 56 3.65 -14.70 -1.87
N GLU A 57 4.88 -14.85 -1.37
CA GLU A 57 5.89 -15.65 -2.05
C GLU A 57 5.20 -16.94 -2.52
N ALA A 58 5.32 -17.22 -3.82
CA ALA A 58 4.89 -18.49 -4.34
C ALA A 58 5.75 -19.57 -3.69
N ALA A 59 5.17 -20.23 -2.68
CA ALA A 59 5.57 -21.50 -2.03
C ALA A 59 6.89 -21.52 -1.25
#